data_AF-A0A445C6G6-F1
#
_entry.id   AF-A0A445C6G6-F1
#
_cell.length_a   1.000
_cell.length_b   1.000
_cell.length_c   1.000
_cell.angle_alpha   90.00
_cell.angle_beta   90.00
_cell.angle_gamma   90.00
#
_symmetry.space_group_name_H-M   'P 1'
#
loop_
_entity.id
_entity.type
_entity.pdbx_description
1 polymer ?
#
loop_
_entity_poly.entity_id
_entity_poly.type
_entity_poly.pdbx_seq_one_letter_code
_entity_poly.pdbx_strand_id
1 'polypeptide(L)'
;MQIKHYDTLKELFGADRATDVNRGHDTPTFSANLDSPSAPHSQPNQLCGTSTSRGTKRKSPMNDFLEAQYEKVALEITTMADAVKEVESAERQASMAEKQVSVAEKQVSLIERQVAIAEKGLAIMQQSRHRLYSESDVWNMLTDLGLIGSTRMQCYQFLCENEQKKRQIFGIPPEMRLDALFHFMTAAGVHLGDMVLS
;
A
#
# COMPACT_ATOMS: atom_id res chain seq x y z
N MET A 1 -10.73 -30.61 -1.32
CA MET A 1 -11.07 -29.37 -0.58
C MET A 1 -11.66 -28.38 -1.57
N GLN A 2 -12.96 -28.12 -1.51
CA GLN A 2 -13.63 -27.18 -2.42
C GLN A 2 -13.73 -25.81 -1.74
N ILE A 3 -13.11 -24.78 -2.33
CA ILE A 3 -13.25 -23.39 -1.88
C ILE A 3 -14.57 -22.87 -2.45
N LYS A 4 -15.57 -22.70 -1.59
CA LYS A 4 -16.82 -22.04 -1.97
C LYS A 4 -16.51 -20.58 -2.33
N HIS A 5 -17.17 -20.04 -3.35
CA HIS A 5 -17.01 -18.67 -3.85
C HIS A 5 -15.68 -18.37 -4.59
N TYR A 6 -15.03 -19.40 -5.17
CA TYR A 6 -13.86 -19.20 -6.05
C TYR A 6 -14.17 -18.27 -7.24
N ASP A 7 -15.38 -18.34 -7.79
CA ASP A 7 -15.79 -17.51 -8.94
C ASP A 7 -15.87 -16.02 -8.56
N THR A 8 -16.39 -15.71 -7.37
CA THR A 8 -16.44 -14.34 -6.82
C THR A 8 -15.04 -13.77 -6.57
N LEU A 9 -14.09 -14.59 -6.11
CA LEU A 9 -12.69 -14.19 -5.98
C LEU A 9 -12.07 -13.90 -7.37
N LYS A 10 -12.36 -14.74 -8.37
CA LYS A 10 -11.88 -14.57 -9.74
C LYS A 10 -12.44 -13.31 -10.42
N GLU A 11 -13.67 -12.92 -10.09
CA GLU A 11 -14.30 -11.68 -10.55
C GLU A 11 -13.61 -10.45 -9.93
N LEU A 12 -13.45 -10.43 -8.60
CA LEU A 12 -12.74 -9.37 -7.87
C LEU A 12 -11.30 -9.14 -8.37
N PHE A 13 -10.50 -10.20 -8.51
CA PHE A 13 -9.12 -10.09 -9.02
C PHE A 13 -9.03 -10.00 -10.55
N GLY A 14 -10.13 -10.23 -11.27
CA GLY A 14 -10.22 -10.01 -12.71
C GLY A 14 -10.40 -8.54 -13.07
N ALA A 15 -11.16 -7.79 -12.26
CA ALA A 15 -11.43 -6.37 -12.46
C ALA A 15 -10.15 -5.50 -12.41
N ASP A 16 -9.26 -5.75 -11.44
CA ASP A 16 -8.00 -5.02 -11.27
C ASP A 16 -7.02 -5.15 -12.44
N ARG A 17 -7.23 -6.12 -13.35
CA ARG A 17 -6.35 -6.34 -14.52
C ARG A 17 -6.83 -5.68 -15.81
N ALA A 18 -7.95 -4.96 -15.80
CA ALA A 18 -8.62 -4.44 -16.99
C ALA A 18 -8.86 -2.92 -16.98
N THR A 19 -8.14 -2.16 -16.15
CA THR A 19 -8.16 -0.68 -16.11
C THR A 19 -6.79 -0.06 -16.39
N ASP A 20 -6.11 -0.58 -17.41
CA ASP A 20 -5.05 0.13 -18.13
C ASP A 20 -5.44 0.29 -19.61
N VAL A 21 -5.04 1.40 -20.22
CA VAL A 21 -5.27 1.76 -21.63
C VAL A 21 -6.76 1.97 -22.03
N ASN A 22 -7.32 3.14 -21.67
CA ASN A 22 -7.93 4.11 -22.61
C ASN A 22 -8.86 5.12 -21.89
N ARG A 23 -8.33 6.30 -21.55
CA ARG A 23 -9.13 7.53 -21.50
C ARG A 23 -8.28 8.68 -22.05
N GLY A 24 -8.75 9.30 -23.12
CA GLY A 24 -7.97 10.25 -23.91
C GLY A 24 -7.61 11.52 -23.15
N HIS A 25 -6.47 12.10 -23.52
CA HIS A 25 -6.11 13.47 -23.16
C HIS A 25 -6.89 14.47 -24.02
N ASP A 26 -8.15 14.71 -23.66
CA ASP A 26 -8.90 15.85 -24.20
C ASP A 26 -8.28 17.15 -23.67
N THR A 27 -7.42 17.72 -24.50
CA THR A 27 -6.70 18.98 -24.23
C THR A 27 -7.59 20.14 -24.67
N PRO A 28 -8.06 21.03 -23.77
CA PRO A 28 -8.88 22.18 -24.17
C PRO A 28 -8.01 23.25 -24.80
N THR A 29 -7.76 23.12 -26.10
CA THR A 29 -7.16 24.18 -26.92
C THR A 29 -8.15 25.33 -27.05
N PHE A 30 -8.07 26.33 -26.16
CA PHE A 30 -8.70 27.62 -26.38
C PHE A 30 -7.71 28.59 -27.00
N SER A 31 -7.96 28.92 -28.27
CA SER A 31 -7.20 29.89 -29.04
C SER A 31 -7.49 31.32 -28.58
N ALA A 32 -6.43 32.12 -28.42
CA ALA A 32 -6.54 33.56 -28.23
C ALA A 32 -5.48 34.28 -29.06
N ASN A 33 -5.93 34.79 -30.21
CA ASN A 33 -5.42 35.95 -30.95
C ASN A 33 -4.02 36.47 -30.60
N LEU A 34 -3.04 36.14 -31.44
CA LEU A 34 -1.99 37.09 -31.80
C LEU A 34 -2.41 37.77 -33.10
N ASP A 35 -2.88 39.01 -33.03
CA ASP A 35 -2.93 39.87 -34.20
C ASP A 35 -2.39 41.27 -33.85
N SER A 36 -1.52 41.78 -34.71
CA SER A 36 -0.79 43.04 -34.53
C SER A 36 -1.37 44.09 -35.47
N PRO A 37 -1.80 45.28 -35.00
CA PRO A 37 -2.37 46.28 -35.89
C PRO A 37 -1.27 47.02 -36.67
N SER A 38 -0.89 46.48 -37.83
CA SER A 38 -0.28 47.25 -38.92
C SER A 38 -1.36 47.66 -39.92
N ALA A 39 -1.51 48.96 -40.14
CA ALA A 39 -2.51 49.53 -41.05
C ALA A 39 -2.24 49.16 -42.54
N PRO A 40 -3.23 49.33 -43.43
CA PRO A 40 -3.25 50.60 -44.16
C PRO A 40 -4.65 51.17 -44.55
N HIS A 41 -4.74 52.50 -44.44
CA HIS A 41 -5.23 53.44 -45.47
C HIS A 41 -6.60 53.22 -46.17
N SER A 42 -7.54 54.16 -45.95
CA SER A 42 -8.09 55.04 -47.01
C SER A 42 -8.98 56.18 -46.46
N GLN A 43 -8.77 57.40 -46.97
CA GLN A 43 -9.70 58.56 -46.92
C GLN A 43 -10.82 58.39 -47.99
N PRO A 44 -11.85 59.27 -48.18
CA PRO A 44 -12.07 60.65 -47.67
C PRO A 44 -13.54 60.87 -47.12
N ASN A 45 -14.13 62.06 -46.84
CA ASN A 45 -13.75 63.49 -46.95
C ASN A 45 -14.58 64.42 -46.00
N GLN A 46 -14.12 65.68 -45.83
CA GLN A 46 -14.87 66.96 -45.63
C GLN A 46 -16.09 67.05 -44.68
N LEU A 47 -15.99 67.87 -43.61
CA LEU A 47 -16.41 69.28 -43.68
C LEU A 47 -15.75 70.16 -42.59
N CYS A 48 -15.53 71.44 -42.93
CA CYS A 48 -14.91 72.46 -42.08
C CYS A 48 -15.84 72.98 -40.97
N GLY A 49 -15.29 73.30 -39.79
CA GLY A 49 -16.02 73.93 -38.69
C GLY A 49 -15.10 74.38 -37.55
N THR A 50 -14.61 75.62 -37.62
CA THR A 50 -13.77 76.24 -36.58
C THR A 50 -14.57 76.60 -35.32
N SER A 51 -14.01 76.35 -34.12
CA SER A 51 -13.86 77.43 -33.12
C SER A 51 -12.92 77.05 -31.98
N THR A 52 -12.14 78.03 -31.52
CA THR A 52 -11.28 77.95 -30.34
C THR A 52 -12.04 78.36 -29.08
N SER A 53 -11.91 77.60 -28.00
CA SER A 53 -12.18 78.10 -26.65
C SER A 53 -11.27 77.41 -25.64
N ARG A 54 -10.22 78.11 -25.24
CA ARG A 54 -9.25 77.69 -24.22
C ARG A 54 -9.86 77.85 -22.82
N GLY A 55 -10.95 77.13 -22.56
CA GLY A 55 -11.72 77.19 -21.34
C GLY A 55 -11.07 76.39 -20.20
N THR A 56 -10.03 76.93 -19.57
CA THR A 56 -9.56 76.42 -18.26
C THR A 56 -10.60 76.71 -17.18
N LYS A 57 -11.69 75.93 -17.17
CA LYS A 57 -12.56 75.81 -16.00
C LYS A 57 -11.69 75.21 -14.89
N ARG A 58 -11.36 76.02 -13.88
CA ARG A 58 -10.76 75.51 -12.64
C ARG A 58 -11.79 74.54 -12.04
N LYS A 59 -11.56 73.23 -12.13
CA LYS A 59 -12.29 72.23 -11.31
C LYS A 59 -12.12 72.69 -9.87
N SER A 60 -13.21 72.73 -9.10
CA SER A 60 -13.13 73.23 -7.71
C SER A 60 -12.31 72.25 -6.88
N PRO A 61 -11.37 72.69 -6.00
CA PRO A 61 -10.51 71.78 -5.23
C PRO A 61 -11.27 70.72 -4.41
N MET A 62 -12.52 71.01 -4.03
CA MET A 62 -13.42 70.08 -3.36
C MET A 62 -13.77 68.84 -4.21
N ASN A 63 -13.85 69.00 -5.54
CA ASN A 63 -14.25 67.94 -6.45
C ASN A 63 -13.12 66.93 -6.67
N ASP A 64 -11.89 67.42 -6.80
CA ASP A 64 -10.69 66.56 -6.93
C ASP A 64 -10.42 65.77 -5.63
N PHE A 65 -10.74 66.37 -4.47
CA PHE A 65 -10.72 65.67 -3.19
C PHE A 65 -11.75 64.54 -3.11
N LEU A 66 -13.00 64.78 -3.56
CA LEU A 66 -14.03 63.74 -3.61
C LEU A 66 -13.65 62.60 -4.56
N GLU A 67 -13.13 62.93 -5.75
CA GLU A 67 -12.65 61.97 -6.75
C GLU A 67 -11.52 61.09 -6.17
N ALA A 68 -10.58 61.69 -5.43
CA ALA A 68 -9.53 60.95 -4.71
C ALA A 68 -10.06 60.05 -3.57
N GLN A 69 -11.14 60.44 -2.87
CA GLN A 69 -11.78 59.56 -1.88
C GLN A 69 -12.50 58.38 -2.54
N TYR A 70 -13.16 58.58 -3.68
CA TYR A 70 -13.77 57.48 -4.43
C TYR A 70 -12.73 56.49 -4.95
N GLU A 71 -11.60 56.96 -5.50
CA GLU A 71 -10.48 56.10 -5.91
C GLU A 71 -9.88 55.34 -4.72
N LYS A 72 -9.69 56.00 -3.57
CA LYS A 72 -9.20 55.35 -2.35
C LYS A 72 -10.15 54.24 -1.86
N VAL A 73 -11.46 54.51 -1.83
CA VAL A 73 -12.47 53.51 -1.42
C VAL A 73 -12.57 52.38 -2.45
N ALA A 74 -12.47 52.66 -3.75
CA ALA A 74 -12.42 51.64 -4.79
C ALA A 74 -11.20 50.72 -4.63
N LEU A 75 -10.03 51.29 -4.35
CA LEU A 75 -8.80 50.53 -4.08
C LEU A 75 -8.88 49.70 -2.79
N GLU A 76 -9.52 50.21 -1.74
CA GLU A 76 -9.77 49.45 -0.51
C GLU A 76 -10.75 48.29 -0.76
N ILE A 77 -11.80 48.50 -1.56
CA ILE A 77 -12.75 47.46 -1.95
C ILE A 77 -12.09 46.36 -2.79
N THR A 78 -11.24 46.70 -3.77
CA THR A 78 -10.51 45.68 -4.55
C THR A 78 -9.52 44.90 -3.69
N THR A 79 -8.78 45.59 -2.81
CA THR A 79 -7.86 44.96 -1.86
C THR A 79 -8.60 43.99 -0.92
N MET A 80 -9.78 44.37 -0.41
CA MET A 80 -10.62 43.47 0.39
C MET A 80 -11.19 42.31 -0.43
N ALA A 81 -11.61 42.55 -1.68
CA ALA A 81 -12.15 41.49 -2.54
C ALA A 81 -11.10 40.43 -2.88
N ASP A 82 -9.84 40.83 -3.11
CA ASP A 82 -8.75 39.88 -3.34
C ASP A 82 -8.34 39.16 -2.05
N ALA A 83 -8.32 39.85 -0.89
CA ALA A 83 -8.11 39.19 0.40
C ALA A 83 -9.19 38.13 0.72
N VAL A 84 -10.45 38.36 0.36
CA VAL A 84 -11.53 37.37 0.51
C VAL A 84 -11.31 36.15 -0.39
N LYS A 85 -10.89 36.34 -1.66
CA LYS A 85 -10.56 35.22 -2.56
C LYS A 85 -9.42 34.37 -2.02
N GLU A 86 -8.38 34.99 -1.46
CA GLU A 86 -7.26 34.27 -0.86
C GLU A 86 -7.72 33.38 0.30
N VAL A 87 -8.57 33.91 1.20
CA VAL A 87 -9.17 33.13 2.31
C VAL A 87 -10.02 31.97 1.78
N GLU A 88 -10.87 32.22 0.78
CA GLU A 88 -11.74 31.19 0.17
C GLU A 88 -10.92 30.12 -0.60
N SER A 89 -9.71 30.46 -1.05
CA SER A 89 -8.76 29.51 -1.65
C SER A 89 -8.05 28.68 -0.57
N ALA A 90 -7.65 29.31 0.54
CA ALA A 90 -6.98 28.66 1.66
C ALA A 90 -7.91 27.68 2.39
N GLU A 91 -9.19 28.02 2.55
CA GLU A 91 -10.20 27.12 3.13
C GLU A 91 -10.43 25.88 2.24
N ARG A 92 -10.48 26.05 0.92
CA ARG A 92 -10.52 24.91 -0.02
C ARG A 92 -9.26 24.04 0.08
N GLN A 93 -8.08 24.64 0.20
CA GLN A 93 -6.82 23.91 0.40
C GLN A 93 -6.82 23.15 1.72
N ALA A 94 -7.30 23.75 2.82
CA ALA A 94 -7.43 23.10 4.12
C ALA A 94 -8.38 21.88 4.06
N SER A 95 -9.55 22.02 3.41
CA SER A 95 -10.47 20.88 3.21
C SER A 95 -9.86 19.76 2.35
N MET A 96 -9.01 20.10 1.37
CA MET A 96 -8.27 19.09 0.60
C MET A 96 -7.19 18.41 1.44
N ALA A 97 -6.45 19.16 2.26
CA ALA A 97 -5.44 18.61 3.17
C ALA A 97 -6.05 17.66 4.20
N GLU A 98 -7.16 18.03 4.84
CA GLU A 98 -7.90 17.18 5.78
C GLU A 98 -8.35 15.86 5.13
N LYS A 99 -8.87 15.93 3.89
CA LYS A 99 -9.23 14.72 3.12
C LYS A 99 -8.01 13.85 2.81
N GLN A 100 -6.85 14.44 2.49
CA GLN A 100 -5.61 13.69 2.27
C GLN A 100 -5.13 13.01 3.57
N VAL A 101 -5.22 13.69 4.72
CA VAL A 101 -4.91 13.09 6.03
C VAL A 101 -5.82 11.89 6.30
N SER A 102 -7.15 12.02 6.13
CA SER A 102 -8.07 10.88 6.31
C SER A 102 -7.82 9.71 5.36
N VAL A 103 -7.31 9.97 4.15
CA VAL A 103 -6.87 8.92 3.22
C VAL A 103 -5.58 8.26 3.71
N ALA A 104 -4.60 9.04 4.18
CA ALA A 104 -3.36 8.52 4.75
C ALA A 104 -3.61 7.66 6.00
N GLU A 105 -4.47 8.10 6.91
CA GLU A 105 -4.89 7.33 8.09
C GLU A 105 -5.48 5.96 7.70
N LYS A 106 -6.37 5.93 6.69
CA LYS A 106 -6.95 4.68 6.18
C LYS A 106 -5.91 3.77 5.53
N GLN A 107 -4.92 4.35 4.83
CA GLN A 107 -3.80 3.58 4.27
C GLN A 107 -2.93 2.99 5.38
N VAL A 108 -2.62 3.76 6.44
CA VAL A 108 -1.89 3.26 7.62
C VAL A 108 -2.66 2.11 8.28
N SER A 109 -3.96 2.26 8.55
CA SER A 109 -4.78 1.19 9.12
C SER A 109 -4.82 -0.08 8.25
N LEU A 110 -4.75 0.07 6.92
CA LEU A 110 -4.69 -1.07 5.99
C LEU A 110 -3.31 -1.74 6.04
N ILE A 111 -2.22 -0.97 6.12
CA ILE A 111 -0.85 -1.47 6.28
C ILE A 111 -0.71 -2.22 7.60
N GLU A 112 -1.18 -1.66 8.73
CA GLU A 112 -1.19 -2.32 10.04
C GLU A 112 -1.91 -3.67 10.00
N ARG A 113 -3.09 -3.71 9.37
CA ARG A 113 -3.83 -4.97 9.17
C ARG A 113 -3.05 -5.96 8.30
N GLN A 114 -2.36 -5.49 7.28
CA GLN A 114 -1.57 -6.35 6.39
C GLN A 114 -0.31 -6.90 7.09
N VAL A 115 0.33 -6.11 7.95
CA VAL A 115 1.41 -6.54 8.85
C VAL A 115 0.91 -7.62 9.80
N ALA A 116 -0.21 -7.41 10.50
CA ALA A 116 -0.79 -8.40 11.41
C ALA A 116 -1.17 -9.73 10.70
N ILE A 117 -1.62 -9.66 9.44
CA ILE A 117 -1.85 -10.86 8.62
C ILE A 117 -0.51 -11.56 8.27
N ALA A 118 0.53 -10.81 7.90
CA ALA A 118 1.84 -11.34 7.59
C ALA A 118 2.52 -11.99 8.83
N GLU A 119 2.44 -11.36 10.00
CA GLU A 119 2.93 -11.90 11.28
C GLU A 119 2.20 -13.20 11.65
N LYS A 120 0.86 -13.23 11.51
CA LYS A 120 0.09 -14.46 11.72
C LYS A 120 0.47 -15.54 10.72
N GLY A 121 0.72 -15.18 9.46
CA GLY A 121 1.23 -16.09 8.44
C GLY A 121 2.61 -16.65 8.78
N LEU A 122 3.51 -15.81 9.31
CA LEU A 122 4.84 -16.21 9.78
C LEU A 122 4.74 -17.16 10.97
N ALA A 123 3.86 -16.88 11.95
CA ALA A 123 3.62 -17.75 13.10
C ALA A 123 3.06 -19.12 12.67
N ILE A 124 2.09 -19.15 11.75
CA ILE A 124 1.56 -20.40 11.17
C ILE A 124 2.68 -21.14 10.43
N MET A 125 3.48 -20.46 9.61
CA MET A 125 4.61 -21.07 8.91
C MET A 125 5.63 -21.64 9.89
N GLN A 126 5.92 -20.96 11.00
CA GLN A 126 6.88 -21.41 12.01
C GLN A 126 6.36 -22.62 12.81
N GLN A 127 5.08 -22.59 13.23
CA GLN A 127 4.44 -23.70 13.94
C GLN A 127 4.24 -24.93 13.05
N SER A 128 3.99 -24.75 11.75
CA SER A 128 3.87 -25.83 10.77
C SER A 128 5.21 -26.31 10.20
N ARG A 129 6.36 -25.73 10.62
CA ARG A 129 7.66 -26.34 10.32
C ARG A 129 7.72 -27.69 11.01
N HIS A 130 7.87 -28.73 10.20
CA HIS A 130 8.27 -30.05 10.66
C HIS A 130 9.49 -29.89 11.58
N ARG A 131 9.42 -30.36 12.83
CA ARG A 131 10.63 -30.55 13.65
C ARG A 131 11.52 -31.54 12.91
N LEU A 132 12.61 -31.02 12.34
CA LEU A 132 13.67 -31.82 11.76
C LEU A 132 14.56 -32.28 12.90
N TYR A 133 14.50 -33.58 13.19
CA TYR A 133 15.41 -34.23 14.14
C TYR A 133 16.67 -34.62 13.38
N SER A 134 17.81 -34.08 13.82
CA SER A 134 19.11 -34.40 13.27
C SER A 134 19.49 -35.85 13.56
N GLU A 135 20.44 -36.39 12.80
CA GLU A 135 21.04 -37.70 13.07
C GLU A 135 21.62 -37.78 14.50
N SER A 136 22.22 -36.68 14.98
CA SER A 136 22.71 -36.55 16.35
C SER A 136 21.58 -36.64 17.39
N ASP A 137 20.41 -36.05 17.13
CA ASP A 137 19.25 -36.15 18.04
C ASP A 137 18.74 -37.59 18.12
N VAL A 138 18.70 -38.31 16.98
CA VAL A 138 18.34 -39.74 16.94
C VAL A 138 19.35 -40.55 17.76
N TRP A 139 20.64 -40.32 17.52
CA TRP A 139 21.71 -41.03 18.23
C TRP A 139 21.66 -40.78 19.74
N ASN A 140 21.44 -39.53 20.16
CA ASN A 140 21.29 -39.17 21.57
C ASN A 140 20.07 -39.87 22.20
N MET A 141 18.89 -39.77 21.58
CA MET A 141 17.67 -40.44 22.04
C MET A 141 17.88 -41.94 22.22
N LEU A 142 18.59 -42.63 21.32
CA LEU A 142 18.88 -44.06 21.46
C LEU A 142 19.82 -44.35 22.64
N THR A 143 20.68 -43.41 23.05
CA THR A 143 21.45 -43.49 24.30
C THR A 143 20.56 -43.42 25.52
N ASP A 144 19.62 -42.46 25.53
CA ASP A 144 18.73 -42.21 26.66
C ASP A 144 17.79 -43.40 26.91
N LEU A 145 17.48 -44.16 25.86
CA LEU A 145 16.75 -45.43 25.91
C LEU A 145 17.61 -46.65 26.31
N GLY A 146 18.89 -46.44 26.62
CA GLY A 146 19.80 -47.51 27.05
C GLY A 146 20.25 -48.47 25.94
N LEU A 147 20.08 -48.11 24.67
CA LEU A 147 20.44 -48.99 23.54
C LEU A 147 21.96 -48.90 23.24
N ILE A 148 22.60 -50.08 23.21
CA ILE A 148 24.05 -50.24 23.08
C ILE A 148 24.39 -51.14 21.87
N GLY A 149 25.57 -50.97 21.28
CA GLY A 149 26.11 -51.91 20.29
C GLY A 149 25.30 -52.05 19.00
N SER A 150 25.16 -53.28 18.51
CA SER A 150 24.52 -53.61 17.23
C SER A 150 23.05 -53.17 17.19
N THR A 151 22.31 -53.40 18.28
CA THR A 151 20.95 -52.91 18.52
C THR A 151 20.78 -51.45 18.16
N ARG A 152 21.63 -50.60 18.75
CA ARG A 152 21.57 -49.15 18.60
C ARG A 152 21.78 -48.76 17.14
N MET A 153 22.69 -49.43 16.44
CA MET A 153 22.95 -49.19 15.03
C MET A 153 21.76 -49.61 14.15
N GLN A 154 21.11 -50.75 14.43
CA GLN A 154 19.92 -51.20 13.71
C GLN A 154 18.74 -50.21 13.91
N CYS A 155 18.50 -49.77 15.14
CA CYS A 155 17.49 -48.76 15.46
C CYS A 155 17.80 -47.41 14.81
N TYR A 156 19.06 -46.99 14.81
CA TYR A 156 19.52 -45.76 14.15
C TYR A 156 19.26 -45.82 12.65
N GLN A 157 19.73 -46.87 11.98
CA GLN A 157 19.56 -47.06 10.54
C GLN A 157 18.08 -47.04 10.15
N PHE A 158 17.24 -47.79 10.87
CA PHE A 158 15.79 -47.81 10.65
C PHE A 158 15.12 -46.43 10.80
N LEU A 159 15.51 -45.63 11.80
CA LEU A 159 14.95 -44.30 12.00
C LEU A 159 15.47 -43.27 10.99
N CYS A 160 16.70 -43.44 10.49
CA CYS A 160 17.25 -42.60 9.42
C CYS A 160 16.63 -42.93 8.06
N GLU A 161 16.38 -44.20 7.76
CA GLU A 161 15.64 -44.64 6.57
C GLU A 161 14.15 -44.27 6.63
N ASN A 162 13.56 -44.13 7.83
CA ASN A 162 12.14 -43.90 8.01
C ASN A 162 11.81 -42.59 8.76
N GLU A 163 11.87 -41.48 8.02
CA GLU A 163 11.48 -40.12 8.46
C GLU A 163 10.11 -40.06 9.17
N GLN A 164 9.12 -40.83 8.72
CA GLN A 164 7.79 -40.83 9.34
C GLN A 164 7.82 -41.47 10.73
N LYS A 165 8.52 -42.60 10.88
CA LYS A 165 8.71 -43.25 12.19
C LYS A 165 9.61 -42.43 13.11
N LYS A 166 10.64 -41.77 12.58
CA LYS A 166 11.44 -40.78 13.33
C LYS A 166 10.56 -39.66 13.91
N ARG A 167 9.70 -39.03 13.10
CA ARG A 167 8.81 -37.96 13.62
C ARG A 167 7.81 -38.48 14.66
N GLN A 168 7.32 -39.71 14.50
CA GLN A 168 6.43 -40.35 15.48
C GLN A 168 7.17 -40.61 16.80
N ILE A 169 8.39 -41.17 16.79
CA ILE A 169 9.08 -41.57 18.02
C ILE A 169 9.44 -40.36 18.92
N PHE A 170 9.84 -39.24 18.35
CA PHE A 170 10.09 -38.02 19.11
C PHE A 170 8.83 -37.34 19.64
N GLY A 171 7.65 -37.63 19.08
CA GLY A 171 6.36 -37.17 19.59
C GLY A 171 5.83 -37.97 20.79
N ILE A 172 6.44 -39.13 21.07
CA ILE A 172 6.04 -40.03 22.16
C ILE A 172 6.81 -39.66 23.45
N PRO A 173 6.19 -39.74 24.65
CA PRO A 173 6.87 -39.52 25.94
C PRO A 173 8.09 -40.45 26.09
N PRO A 174 9.22 -40.00 26.68
CA PRO A 174 10.47 -40.77 26.72
C PRO A 174 10.31 -42.20 27.23
N GLU A 175 9.46 -42.40 28.23
CA GLU A 175 9.19 -43.66 28.92
C GLU A 175 8.57 -44.71 27.98
N MET A 176 7.79 -44.25 26.99
CA MET A 176 7.05 -45.09 26.03
C MET A 176 7.78 -45.27 24.70
N ARG A 177 8.93 -44.59 24.48
CA ARG A 177 9.64 -44.62 23.20
C ARG A 177 10.28 -45.97 22.91
N LEU A 178 10.76 -46.68 23.92
CA LEU A 178 11.38 -48.00 23.73
C LEU A 178 10.37 -48.98 23.10
N ASP A 179 9.21 -49.12 23.73
CA ASP A 179 8.13 -50.01 23.27
C ASP A 179 7.59 -49.60 21.90
N ALA A 180 7.40 -48.30 21.67
CA ALA A 180 6.97 -47.77 20.37
C ALA A 180 7.99 -48.08 19.25
N LEU A 181 9.29 -47.99 19.55
CA LEU A 181 10.36 -48.31 18.61
C LEU A 181 10.35 -49.81 18.24
N PHE A 182 10.25 -50.69 19.24
CA PHE A 182 10.10 -52.14 19.00
C PHE A 182 8.85 -52.47 18.19
N HIS A 183 7.70 -51.84 18.49
CA HIS A 183 6.49 -51.98 17.70
C HIS A 183 6.66 -51.53 16.24
N PHE A 184 7.38 -50.42 16.01
CA PHE A 184 7.63 -49.92 14.66
C PHE A 184 8.55 -50.83 13.85
N MET A 185 9.62 -51.36 14.46
CA MET A 185 10.56 -52.27 13.79
C MET A 185 9.91 -53.63 13.50
N THR A 186 9.18 -54.19 14.47
CA THR A 186 8.40 -55.43 14.28
C THR A 186 7.35 -55.29 13.18
N ALA A 187 6.59 -54.18 13.16
CA ALA A 187 5.59 -53.92 12.13
C ALA A 187 6.20 -53.69 10.73
N ALA A 188 7.48 -53.32 10.65
CA ALA A 188 8.22 -53.18 9.40
C ALA A 188 8.93 -54.48 8.96
N GLY A 189 8.78 -55.59 9.70
CA GLY A 189 9.47 -56.85 9.43
C GLY A 189 10.98 -56.83 9.73
N VAL A 190 11.45 -55.82 10.47
CA VAL A 190 12.87 -55.74 10.89
C VAL A 190 13.05 -56.62 12.13
N HIS A 191 13.54 -57.83 11.91
CA HIS A 191 13.88 -58.75 12.98
C HIS A 191 15.16 -58.30 13.70
N LEU A 192 14.99 -57.64 14.85
CA LEU A 192 16.04 -57.52 15.86
C LEU A 192 16.35 -58.92 16.40
N GLY A 193 17.46 -59.49 15.95
CA GLY A 193 17.93 -60.79 16.43
C GLY A 193 18.23 -60.75 17.93
N ASP A 194 17.67 -61.72 18.66
CA ASP A 194 17.88 -62.06 20.06
C ASP A 194 18.27 -60.90 20.99
N MET A 195 17.24 -60.17 21.44
CA MET A 195 17.39 -59.03 22.33
C MET A 195 16.72 -59.23 23.70
N VAL A 196 16.95 -60.42 24.26
CA VAL A 196 16.72 -60.72 25.67
C VAL A 196 17.95 -61.49 26.15
N LEU A 197 18.73 -60.88 27.05
CA LEU A 197 19.92 -61.40 27.76
C LEU A 197 21.28 -61.35 27.01
N SER A 198 21.98 -60.22 27.14
CA SER A 198 23.39 -60.15 27.59
C SER A 198 23.70 -58.77 28.14
#